data_AF-A0A166GNU2-F1
#
_entry.id   AF-A0A166GNU2-F1
#
_cell.length_a   1.000
_cell.length_b   1.000
_cell.length_c   1.000
_cell.angle_alpha   90.00
_cell.angle_beta   90.00
_cell.angle_gamma   90.00
#
_symmetry.space_group_name_H-M   'P 1'
#
loop_
_entity.id
_entity.type
_entity.pdbx_description
1 polymer ?
#
loop_
_entity_poly.entity_id
_entity_poly.type
_entity_poly.pdbx_seq_one_letter_code
_entity_poly.pdbx_strand_id
1 'polypeptide(L)'
;MDNSQSQVSAQRFIEAKHRTSVLSAAFGLDFAVKHAFDHAFSLWTAENAASSDSWVNLEDFVRASYHDLNEQDHAPHGLPPNSIPFFAWGTFIRDGYTYQARSASWWYMLDMVAPNPSLIIPSTLFIPYVKTSAVRSENVVKSFKRTPIWFVRSDGGLGVSVEGGRPSLWHGEKEFRRSDGTERKTMKIKCSWPGYDDEW
;
A
#
# COMPACT_ATOMS: atom_id res chain seq x y z
N MET A 1 -29.41 2.98 7.80
CA MET A 1 -28.66 1.74 8.13
C MET A 1 -27.72 2.05 9.28
N ASP A 2 -27.55 1.12 10.21
CA ASP A 2 -26.61 1.29 11.31
C ASP A 2 -25.18 1.36 10.78
N ASN A 3 -24.40 2.35 11.22
CA ASN A 3 -23.02 2.57 10.79
C ASN A 3 -22.14 1.34 11.07
N SER A 4 -22.48 0.58 12.10
CA SER A 4 -21.82 -0.69 12.46
C SER A 4 -21.93 -1.74 11.35
N GLN A 5 -23.09 -1.87 10.71
CA GLN A 5 -23.36 -2.89 9.69
C GLN A 5 -22.61 -2.58 8.39
N SER A 6 -22.54 -1.30 8.01
CA SER A 6 -21.79 -0.84 6.83
C SER A 6 -20.29 -1.12 6.98
N GLN A 7 -19.72 -0.86 8.16
CA GLN A 7 -18.30 -1.15 8.44
C GLN A 7 -17.98 -2.64 8.34
N VAL A 8 -18.82 -3.51 8.92
CA VAL A 8 -18.63 -4.97 8.83
C VAL A 8 -18.69 -5.47 7.39
N SER A 9 -19.63 -4.94 6.59
CA SER A 9 -19.76 -5.32 5.18
C SER A 9 -18.55 -4.89 4.35
N ALA A 10 -18.10 -3.63 4.52
CA ALA A 10 -16.90 -3.10 3.88
C ALA A 10 -15.66 -3.92 4.24
N GLN A 11 -15.50 -4.30 5.51
CA GLN A 11 -14.37 -5.09 5.98
C GLN A 11 -14.34 -6.50 5.34
N ARG A 12 -15.48 -7.18 5.24
CA ARG A 12 -15.58 -8.49 4.57
C ARG A 12 -15.23 -8.40 3.08
N PHE A 13 -15.64 -7.33 2.43
CA PHE A 13 -15.30 -7.09 1.03
C PHE A 13 -13.78 -6.90 0.84
N ILE A 14 -13.15 -6.11 1.71
CA ILE A 14 -11.69 -5.90 1.73
C ILE A 14 -10.97 -7.23 2.02
N GLU A 15 -11.46 -8.02 2.96
CA GLU A 15 -10.91 -9.35 3.27
C GLU A 15 -10.84 -10.23 2.03
N ALA A 16 -11.91 -10.29 1.24
CA ALA A 16 -11.94 -11.08 0.01
C ALA A 16 -10.89 -10.60 -1.01
N LYS A 17 -10.66 -9.28 -1.11
CA LYS A 17 -9.67 -8.70 -2.03
C LYS A 17 -8.22 -8.95 -1.60
N HIS A 18 -7.95 -8.95 -0.29
CA HIS A 18 -6.59 -9.04 0.25
C HIS A 18 -6.20 -10.44 0.73
N ARG A 19 -7.09 -11.44 0.67
CA ARG A 19 -6.82 -12.80 1.18
C ARG A 19 -5.51 -13.41 0.66
N THR A 20 -5.25 -13.26 -0.63
CA THR A 20 -4.08 -13.83 -1.32
C THR A 20 -3.01 -12.77 -1.62
N SER A 21 -2.97 -11.70 -0.84
CA SER A 21 -2.05 -10.59 -1.08
C SER A 21 -0.68 -10.78 -0.43
N VAL A 22 0.29 -9.95 -0.82
CA VAL A 22 1.64 -9.93 -0.25
C VAL A 22 1.59 -9.53 1.22
N LEU A 23 0.79 -8.52 1.60
CA LEU A 23 0.68 -8.15 3.02
C LEU A 23 0.03 -9.26 3.85
N SER A 24 -0.97 -9.95 3.30
CA SER A 24 -1.60 -11.09 3.96
C SER A 24 -0.60 -12.23 4.18
N ALA A 25 0.20 -12.54 3.16
CA ALA A 25 1.25 -13.56 3.25
C ALA A 25 2.38 -13.19 4.23
N ALA A 26 2.83 -11.93 4.22
CA ALA A 26 3.97 -11.49 5.02
C ALA A 26 3.61 -11.20 6.48
N PHE A 27 2.43 -10.63 6.73
CA PHE A 27 2.07 -10.07 8.05
C PHE A 27 0.72 -10.58 8.58
N GLY A 28 0.05 -11.47 7.85
CA GLY A 28 -1.26 -12.01 8.19
C GLY A 28 -2.43 -11.22 7.60
N LEU A 29 -3.56 -11.91 7.40
CA LEU A 29 -4.76 -11.35 6.81
C LEU A 29 -5.31 -10.14 7.58
N ASP A 30 -5.34 -10.21 8.91
CA ASP A 30 -5.82 -9.13 9.76
C ASP A 30 -5.05 -7.84 9.54
N PHE A 31 -3.72 -7.94 9.34
CA PHE A 31 -2.88 -6.79 9.04
C PHE A 31 -3.26 -6.17 7.69
N ALA A 32 -3.38 -7.00 6.65
CA ALA A 32 -3.71 -6.54 5.30
C ALA A 32 -5.10 -5.86 5.26
N VAL A 33 -6.10 -6.49 5.90
CA VAL A 33 -7.46 -5.95 6.00
C VAL A 33 -7.48 -4.64 6.76
N LYS A 34 -6.82 -4.58 7.92
CA LYS A 34 -6.77 -3.34 8.71
C LYS A 34 -6.09 -2.22 7.92
N HIS A 35 -4.98 -2.51 7.25
CA HIS A 35 -4.25 -1.54 6.45
C HIS A 35 -5.11 -0.94 5.32
N ALA A 36 -5.77 -1.81 4.54
CA ALA A 36 -6.64 -1.41 3.45
C ALA A 36 -7.90 -0.68 3.95
N PHE A 37 -8.49 -1.11 5.06
CA PHE A 37 -9.64 -0.46 5.67
C PHE A 37 -9.29 0.93 6.21
N ASP A 38 -8.18 1.07 6.94
CA ASP A 38 -7.71 2.37 7.45
C ASP A 38 -7.49 3.36 6.29
N HIS A 39 -6.95 2.89 5.16
CA HIS A 39 -6.78 3.69 3.95
C HIS A 39 -8.14 4.12 3.38
N ALA A 40 -9.03 3.16 3.12
CA ALA A 40 -10.34 3.43 2.54
C ALA A 40 -11.18 4.37 3.41
N PHE A 41 -11.16 4.17 4.73
CA PHE A 41 -11.85 5.02 5.69
C PHE A 41 -11.28 6.44 5.73
N SER A 42 -9.94 6.57 5.68
CA SER A 42 -9.29 7.89 5.62
C SER A 42 -9.66 8.63 4.34
N LEU A 43 -9.66 7.92 3.20
CA LEU A 43 -10.04 8.52 1.91
C LEU A 43 -11.51 8.93 1.92
N TRP A 44 -12.41 8.03 2.28
CA TRP A 44 -13.85 8.32 2.42
C TRP A 44 -14.13 9.51 3.34
N THR A 45 -13.42 9.62 4.46
CA THR A 45 -13.59 10.75 5.39
C THR A 45 -13.16 12.08 4.77
N ALA A 46 -11.99 12.10 4.10
CA ALA A 46 -11.46 13.31 3.47
C ALA A 46 -12.35 13.76 2.31
N GLU A 47 -12.77 12.80 1.50
CA GLU A 47 -13.75 12.95 0.44
C GLU A 47 -15.08 13.50 1.00
N ASN A 48 -15.70 12.83 1.97
CA ASN A 48 -16.95 13.27 2.59
C ASN A 48 -16.87 14.69 3.18
N ALA A 49 -15.69 15.12 3.64
CA ALA A 49 -15.47 16.49 4.10
C ALA A 49 -15.33 17.52 2.95
N ALA A 50 -14.90 17.09 1.76
CA ALA A 50 -14.72 17.94 0.58
C ALA A 50 -16.01 18.10 -0.26
N SER A 51 -16.95 17.14 -0.17
CA SER A 51 -18.22 17.18 -0.89
C SER A 51 -19.25 18.09 -0.21
N SER A 52 -20.01 18.85 -1.02
CA SER A 52 -21.20 19.59 -0.57
C SER A 52 -22.47 18.73 -0.49
N ASP A 53 -22.47 17.59 -1.19
CA ASP A 53 -23.61 16.68 -1.29
C ASP A 53 -23.51 15.53 -0.30
N SER A 54 -24.66 14.95 0.07
CA SER A 54 -24.71 13.74 0.89
C SER A 54 -23.98 12.61 0.16
N TRP A 55 -22.77 12.29 0.60
CA TRP A 55 -22.00 11.23 -0.02
C TRP A 55 -22.53 9.85 0.38
N VAL A 56 -22.13 8.83 -0.37
CA VAL A 56 -22.52 7.45 -0.19
C VAL A 56 -21.92 6.93 1.12
N ASN A 57 -22.56 5.90 1.68
CA ASN A 57 -22.00 5.25 2.86
C ASN A 57 -20.64 4.60 2.55
N LEU A 58 -19.89 4.25 3.60
CA LEU A 58 -18.55 3.69 3.47
C LEU A 58 -18.50 2.40 2.65
N GLU A 59 -19.51 1.54 2.76
CA GLU A 59 -19.55 0.29 1.99
C GLU A 59 -19.65 0.54 0.49
N ASP A 60 -20.57 1.40 0.08
CA ASP A 60 -20.75 1.76 -1.34
C ASP A 60 -19.50 2.47 -1.87
N PHE A 61 -18.89 3.34 -1.06
CA PHE A 61 -17.60 3.96 -1.39
C PHE A 61 -16.50 2.92 -1.61
N VAL A 62 -16.31 1.99 -0.66
CA VAL A 62 -15.30 0.95 -0.75
C VAL A 62 -15.51 0.09 -2.00
N ARG A 63 -16.74 -0.38 -2.22
CA ARG A 63 -17.08 -1.19 -3.39
C ARG A 63 -16.77 -0.42 -4.67
N ALA A 64 -17.24 0.82 -4.79
CA ALA A 64 -16.96 1.65 -5.95
C ALA A 64 -15.46 1.85 -6.15
N SER A 65 -14.69 2.16 -5.11
CA SER A 65 -13.23 2.34 -5.23
C SER A 65 -12.46 1.10 -5.71
N TYR A 66 -12.94 -0.11 -5.42
CA TYR A 66 -12.35 -1.36 -5.93
C TYR A 66 -12.96 -1.83 -7.26
N HIS A 67 -14.11 -1.30 -7.66
CA HIS A 67 -14.89 -1.72 -8.83
C HIS A 67 -15.02 -0.64 -9.92
N ASP A 68 -14.53 0.59 -9.73
CA ASP A 68 -14.68 1.70 -10.67
C ASP A 68 -13.80 1.49 -11.90
N LEU A 69 -14.26 0.58 -12.74
CA LEU A 69 -13.68 0.15 -14.00
C LEU A 69 -14.42 0.89 -15.12
N ASN A 70 -14.59 2.21 -15.00
CA ASN A 70 -15.06 3.05 -16.10
C ASN A 70 -14.09 3.07 -17.30
N GLU A 71 -12.90 2.47 -17.17
CA GLU A 71 -12.09 2.04 -18.31
C GLU A 71 -12.55 0.65 -18.78
N GLN A 72 -12.74 0.48 -20.10
CA GLN A 72 -12.97 -0.83 -20.72
C GLN A 72 -11.88 -1.85 -20.36
N ASP A 73 -10.69 -1.37 -20.01
CA ASP A 73 -9.61 -2.15 -19.41
C ASP A 73 -9.75 -2.13 -17.89
N HIS A 74 -10.14 -3.26 -17.31
CA HIS A 74 -10.27 -3.45 -15.85
C HIS A 74 -8.96 -3.24 -15.04
N ALA A 75 -7.85 -2.93 -15.71
CA ALA A 75 -6.56 -2.66 -15.11
C ALA A 75 -5.98 -1.38 -15.73
N PRO A 76 -5.81 -0.30 -14.96
CA PRO A 76 -5.13 0.91 -15.41
C PRO A 76 -3.82 0.61 -16.12
N HIS A 77 -3.67 1.15 -17.32
CA HIS A 77 -2.42 1.06 -18.06
C HIS A 77 -1.28 1.68 -17.24
N GLY A 78 -0.27 0.87 -16.92
CA GLY A 78 0.84 1.28 -16.07
C GLY A 78 0.62 1.03 -14.58
N LEU A 79 -0.38 0.24 -14.20
CA LEU A 79 -0.30 -0.47 -12.94
C LEU A 79 0.55 -1.73 -13.09
N PRO A 80 1.32 -2.09 -12.05
CA PRO A 80 1.98 -3.37 -12.02
C PRO A 80 1.00 -4.54 -12.16
N PRO A 81 1.37 -5.59 -12.91
CA PRO A 81 0.64 -6.85 -12.87
C PRO A 81 0.46 -7.29 -11.42
N ASN A 82 -0.70 -7.89 -11.13
CA ASN A 82 -1.07 -8.35 -9.79
C ASN A 82 -1.29 -7.24 -8.75
N SER A 83 -1.24 -5.95 -9.09
CA SER A 83 -1.65 -4.91 -8.15
C SER A 83 -3.10 -5.06 -7.70
N ILE A 84 -3.38 -4.67 -6.47
CA ILE A 84 -4.73 -4.49 -5.93
C ILE A 84 -5.01 -2.98 -5.95
N PRO A 85 -5.68 -2.47 -7.00
CA PRO A 85 -5.92 -1.04 -7.16
C PRO A 85 -7.07 -0.54 -6.29
N PHE A 86 -7.02 0.74 -5.94
CA PHE A 86 -8.08 1.45 -5.24
C PHE A 86 -8.20 2.89 -5.77
N PHE A 87 -9.37 3.29 -6.23
CA PHE A 87 -9.58 4.58 -6.89
C PHE A 87 -9.34 5.77 -5.95
N ALA A 88 -8.72 6.84 -6.44
CA ALA A 88 -8.31 7.98 -5.60
C ALA A 88 -9.36 9.11 -5.47
N TRP A 89 -10.49 9.06 -6.18
CA TRP A 89 -11.67 9.97 -6.11
C TRP A 89 -11.45 11.50 -6.23
N GLY A 90 -10.21 11.98 -6.26
CA GLY A 90 -9.84 13.40 -6.31
C GLY A 90 -8.95 13.81 -5.14
N THR A 91 -8.97 13.06 -4.05
CA THR A 91 -8.14 13.31 -2.87
C THR A 91 -6.86 12.49 -2.90
N PHE A 92 -5.73 13.20 -3.01
CA PHE A 92 -4.41 12.59 -2.88
C PHE A 92 -3.93 12.64 -1.41
N ILE A 93 -4.29 11.61 -0.65
CA ILE A 93 -3.61 11.31 0.62
C ILE A 93 -2.13 11.01 0.30
N ARG A 94 -1.23 11.75 0.94
CA ARG A 94 0.21 11.85 0.60
C ARG A 94 1.04 10.56 0.77
N ASP A 95 0.48 9.50 1.34
CA ASP A 95 1.24 8.34 1.82
C ASP A 95 1.04 7.06 0.99
N GLY A 96 0.38 7.12 -0.16
CA GLY A 96 0.13 5.96 -1.02
C GLY A 96 0.91 5.99 -2.33
N TYR A 97 1.25 4.81 -2.86
CA TYR A 97 1.76 4.70 -4.23
C TYR A 97 0.61 4.94 -5.20
N THR A 98 0.66 6.07 -5.91
CA THR A 98 -0.36 6.43 -6.89
C THR A 98 0.13 6.18 -8.32
N TYR A 99 -0.79 5.72 -9.16
CA TYR A 99 -0.57 5.45 -10.57
C TYR A 99 -1.66 6.17 -11.36
N GLN A 100 -1.25 6.84 -12.42
CA GLN A 100 -2.18 7.51 -13.33
C GLN A 100 -2.54 6.55 -14.47
N ALA A 101 -3.83 6.32 -14.64
CA ALA A 101 -4.40 5.57 -15.75
C ALA A 101 -4.43 6.44 -17.03
N ARG A 102 -4.71 5.82 -18.19
CA ARG A 102 -4.84 6.55 -19.46
C ARG A 102 -6.03 7.49 -19.49
N SER A 103 -7.11 7.17 -18.79
CA SER A 103 -8.27 8.07 -18.55
C SER A 103 -7.93 9.33 -17.75
N ALA A 104 -6.67 9.50 -17.34
CA ALA A 104 -6.20 10.51 -16.40
C ALA A 104 -6.72 10.32 -14.96
N SER A 105 -7.48 9.27 -14.68
CA SER A 105 -7.84 8.86 -13.32
C SER A 105 -6.63 8.36 -12.55
N TRP A 106 -6.67 8.51 -11.23
CA TRP A 106 -5.60 8.13 -10.32
C TRP A 106 -6.01 6.99 -9.40
N TRP A 107 -5.05 6.10 -9.16
CA TRP A 107 -5.26 4.86 -8.44
C TRP A 107 -4.16 4.65 -7.41
N TYR A 108 -4.55 4.23 -6.22
CA TYR A 108 -3.64 3.71 -5.22
C TYR A 108 -3.33 2.23 -5.48
N MET A 109 -2.07 1.85 -5.32
CA MET A 109 -1.71 0.44 -5.13
C MET A 109 -1.68 0.16 -3.63
N LEU A 110 -2.77 -0.43 -3.11
CA LEU A 110 -2.86 -0.77 -1.69
C LEU A 110 -2.02 -1.99 -1.35
N ASP A 111 -1.96 -2.94 -2.28
CA ASP A 111 -1.33 -4.22 -2.10
C ASP A 111 -1.06 -4.87 -3.46
N MET A 112 -0.51 -6.07 -3.46
CA MET A 112 -0.32 -6.89 -4.65
C MET A 112 -0.75 -8.33 -4.33
N VAL A 113 -1.38 -9.00 -5.29
CA VAL A 113 -1.62 -10.44 -5.25
C VAL A 113 -0.27 -11.15 -5.26
N ALA A 114 -0.13 -12.14 -4.39
CA ALA A 114 1.03 -13.01 -4.33
C ALA A 114 0.70 -14.33 -5.04
N PRO A 115 1.13 -14.56 -6.30
CA PRO A 115 0.82 -15.79 -7.02
C PRO A 115 1.42 -17.02 -6.34
N ASN A 116 2.56 -16.83 -5.68
CA ASN A 116 3.20 -17.85 -4.86
C ASN A 116 3.60 -17.26 -3.50
N PRO A 117 2.68 -17.25 -2.52
CA PRO A 117 2.92 -16.68 -1.19
C PRO A 117 4.08 -17.34 -0.44
N SER A 118 4.40 -18.60 -0.74
CA SER A 118 5.48 -19.35 -0.08
C SER A 118 6.88 -18.79 -0.36
N LEU A 119 7.04 -17.96 -1.40
CA LEU A 119 8.31 -17.30 -1.73
C LEU A 119 8.50 -15.99 -0.97
N ILE A 120 7.49 -15.53 -0.23
CA ILE A 120 7.56 -14.31 0.56
C ILE A 120 8.16 -14.67 1.90
N ILE A 121 9.38 -14.19 2.12
CA ILE A 121 10.06 -14.32 3.41
C ILE A 121 9.86 -12.98 4.14
N PRO A 122 8.99 -12.93 5.17
CA PRO A 122 8.81 -11.71 5.94
C PRO A 122 10.08 -11.42 6.74
N SER A 123 10.63 -10.22 6.57
CA SER A 123 11.65 -9.71 7.48
C SER A 123 10.98 -9.30 8.79
N THR A 124 11.60 -9.60 9.92
CA THR A 124 11.12 -9.13 11.22
C THR A 124 11.07 -7.61 11.22
N LEU A 125 9.91 -7.04 11.56
CA LEU A 125 9.74 -5.60 11.67
C LEU A 125 10.81 -5.04 12.61
N PHE A 126 11.57 -4.06 12.15
CA PHE A 126 12.51 -3.35 13.01
C PHE A 126 11.72 -2.61 14.08
N ILE A 127 11.89 -3.03 15.34
CA ILE A 127 11.27 -2.37 16.48
C ILE A 127 12.32 -1.48 17.16
N PRO A 128 12.24 -0.16 17.00
CA PRO A 128 13.21 0.75 17.61
C PRO A 128 13.14 0.66 19.13
N TYR A 129 14.29 0.76 19.78
CA TYR A 129 14.44 0.76 21.23
C TYR A 129 13.94 -0.50 21.97
N VAL A 130 13.61 -1.59 21.25
CA VAL A 130 13.08 -2.82 21.89
C VAL A 130 14.03 -3.38 22.95
N LYS A 131 15.34 -3.24 22.75
CA LYS A 131 16.38 -3.68 23.70
C LYS A 131 16.66 -2.70 24.83
N THR A 132 16.25 -1.43 24.71
CA THR A 132 16.66 -0.36 25.63
C THR A 132 15.51 0.21 26.46
N SER A 133 14.28 0.25 25.94
CA SER A 133 13.11 0.74 26.69
C SER A 133 11.81 0.29 26.04
N ALA A 134 11.05 -0.55 26.73
CA ALA A 134 9.74 -1.01 26.27
C ALA A 134 8.75 0.15 26.06
N VAL A 135 8.70 1.11 26.99
CA VAL A 135 7.79 2.27 26.89
C VAL A 135 8.12 3.17 25.69
N ARG A 136 9.42 3.45 25.45
CA ARG A 136 9.82 4.24 24.28
C ARG A 136 9.56 3.49 22.99
N SER A 137 9.84 2.19 22.98
CA SER A 137 9.57 1.32 21.84
C SER A 137 8.08 1.33 21.47
N GLU A 138 7.21 1.14 22.46
CA GLU A 138 5.76 1.17 22.28
C GLU A 138 5.27 2.54 21.78
N ASN A 139 5.77 3.63 22.36
CA ASN A 139 5.41 4.99 21.92
C ASN A 139 5.82 5.27 20.47
N VAL A 140 7.00 4.79 20.05
CA VAL A 140 7.48 4.96 18.68
C VAL A 140 6.69 4.07 17.71
N VAL A 141 6.37 2.83 18.09
CA VAL A 141 5.54 1.95 17.27
C VAL A 141 4.13 2.51 17.10
N LYS A 142 3.55 3.10 18.16
CA LYS A 142 2.23 3.73 18.11
C LYS A 142 2.19 4.99 17.24
N SER A 143 3.29 5.75 17.19
CA SER A 143 3.35 6.96 16.36
C SER A 143 3.69 6.68 14.90
N PHE A 144 4.17 5.47 14.57
CA PHE A 144 4.56 5.12 13.22
C PHE A 144 3.39 4.55 12.42
N LYS A 145 2.94 5.28 11.40
CA LYS A 145 2.02 4.75 10.38
C LYS A 145 2.75 3.69 9.57
N ARG A 146 2.28 2.44 9.65
CA ARG A 146 2.84 1.31 8.89
C ARG A 146 2.45 1.42 7.42
N THR A 147 3.25 2.15 6.65
CA THR A 147 3.08 2.30 5.21
C THR A 147 3.99 1.28 4.50
N PRO A 148 3.45 0.38 3.66
CA PRO A 148 4.26 -0.53 2.89
C PRO A 148 5.10 0.24 1.85
N ILE A 149 6.33 -0.21 1.65
CA ILE A 149 7.24 0.30 0.62
C ILE A 149 7.38 -0.80 -0.43
N TRP A 150 6.93 -0.50 -1.64
CA TRP A 150 6.93 -1.46 -2.74
C TRP A 150 8.13 -1.24 -3.65
N PHE A 151 8.91 -2.29 -3.85
CA PHE A 151 10.01 -2.33 -4.83
C PHE A 151 9.49 -3.00 -6.10
N VAL A 152 8.76 -2.23 -6.92
CA VAL A 152 8.21 -2.78 -8.16
C VAL A 152 9.25 -2.75 -9.27
N ARG A 153 9.49 -3.91 -9.86
CA ARG A 153 10.39 -4.10 -11.00
C ARG A 153 9.71 -3.62 -12.29
N SER A 154 10.51 -3.15 -13.24
CA SER A 154 10.07 -2.69 -14.57
C SER A 154 9.38 -3.78 -15.40
N ASP A 155 9.65 -5.06 -15.11
CA ASP A 155 8.98 -6.21 -15.72
C ASP A 155 7.66 -6.59 -15.03
N GLY A 156 7.21 -5.79 -14.05
CA GLY A 156 5.99 -6.03 -13.30
C GLY A 156 6.15 -6.99 -12.11
N GLY A 157 7.35 -7.53 -11.87
CA GLY A 157 7.64 -8.29 -10.67
C GLY A 157 7.70 -7.42 -9.41
N LEU A 158 7.63 -8.05 -8.25
CA LEU A 158 7.81 -7.38 -6.96
C LEU A 158 9.10 -7.85 -6.27
N GLY A 159 9.79 -6.91 -5.64
CA GLY A 159 10.97 -7.14 -4.82
C GLY A 159 12.29 -6.97 -5.58
N VAL A 160 13.37 -7.31 -4.89
CA VAL A 160 14.72 -7.35 -5.45
C VAL A 160 15.19 -8.81 -5.48
N SER A 161 15.86 -9.21 -6.55
CA SER A 161 16.44 -10.54 -6.62
C SER A 161 17.57 -10.66 -5.61
N VAL A 162 17.62 -11.77 -4.88
CA VAL A 162 18.73 -12.08 -3.95
C VAL A 162 20.02 -12.36 -4.73
N GLU A 163 19.89 -12.98 -5.90
CA GLU A 163 20.99 -13.31 -6.80
C GLU A 163 20.84 -12.58 -8.15
N GLY A 164 21.97 -12.27 -8.79
CA GLY A 164 22.01 -11.64 -10.12
C GLY A 164 22.12 -10.11 -10.09
N GLY A 165 21.79 -9.49 -11.23
CA GLY A 165 21.88 -8.04 -11.42
C GLY A 165 20.78 -7.28 -10.67
N ARG A 166 21.04 -6.01 -10.34
CA ARG A 166 20.03 -5.12 -9.75
C ARG A 166 18.89 -4.93 -10.76
N PRO A 167 17.63 -5.21 -10.39
CA PRO A 167 16.52 -4.99 -11.32
C PRO A 167 16.30 -3.49 -11.51
N SER A 168 15.93 -3.08 -12.73
CA SER A 168 15.40 -1.75 -12.96
C SER A 168 14.04 -1.63 -12.29
N LEU A 169 13.90 -0.70 -11.35
CA LEU A 169 12.66 -0.43 -10.64
C LEU A 169 11.83 0.60 -11.40
N TRP A 170 10.49 0.47 -11.36
CA TRP A 170 9.56 1.37 -12.06
C TRP A 170 9.81 2.86 -11.77
N HIS A 171 10.18 3.18 -10.53
CA HIS A 171 10.53 4.54 -10.10
C HIS A 171 11.97 4.65 -9.60
N GLY A 172 12.85 3.71 -9.98
CA GLY A 172 14.24 3.67 -9.52
C GLY A 172 15.07 4.86 -9.98
N GLU A 173 14.73 5.42 -11.15
CA GLU A 173 15.49 6.51 -11.79
C GLU A 173 14.78 7.86 -11.70
N LYS A 174 13.66 7.96 -10.98
CA LYS A 174 12.90 9.22 -10.87
C LYS A 174 13.70 10.22 -10.04
N GLU A 175 13.94 11.40 -10.62
CA GLU A 175 14.73 12.45 -9.98
C GLU A 175 14.15 12.80 -8.60
N PHE A 176 15.01 12.79 -7.57
CA PHE A 176 14.60 12.81 -6.17
C PHE A 176 14.32 14.24 -5.66
N ARG A 177 13.51 14.99 -6.40
CA ARG A 177 13.15 16.38 -6.11
C ARG A 177 11.68 16.52 -5.72
N ARG A 178 11.39 17.52 -4.90
CA ARG A 178 10.03 17.98 -4.63
C ARG A 178 9.51 18.80 -5.83
N SER A 179 8.21 19.08 -5.85
CA SER A 179 7.60 19.95 -6.86
C SER A 179 8.16 21.38 -6.83
N ASP A 180 8.70 21.81 -5.68
CA ASP A 180 9.38 23.10 -5.50
C ASP A 180 10.87 23.06 -5.90
N GLY A 181 11.37 21.94 -6.44
CA GLY A 181 12.76 21.76 -6.87
C GLY A 181 13.74 21.39 -5.75
N THR A 182 13.32 21.40 -4.48
CA THR A 182 14.20 21.04 -3.35
C THR A 182 14.43 19.53 -3.27
N GLU A 183 15.58 19.12 -2.72
CA GLU A 183 15.88 17.70 -2.51
C GLU A 183 14.92 17.06 -1.49
N ARG A 184 14.45 15.86 -1.78
CA ARG A 184 13.71 15.05 -0.80
C ARG A 184 14.70 14.44 0.20
N LYS A 185 14.26 14.27 1.45
CA LYS A 185 15.03 13.54 2.47
C LYS A 185 15.17 12.08 2.04
N THR A 186 16.39 11.55 2.06
CA THR A 186 16.66 10.14 1.75
C THR A 186 16.53 9.29 3.02
N MET A 187 15.97 8.09 2.84
CA MET A 187 15.96 7.06 3.88
C MET A 187 16.82 5.90 3.39
N LYS A 188 17.92 5.62 4.08
CA LYS A 188 18.72 4.41 3.83
C LYS A 188 18.10 3.26 4.63
N ILE A 189 17.53 2.28 3.94
CA ILE A 189 17.07 1.03 4.55
C ILE A 189 18.23 0.02 4.44
N LYS A 190 18.72 -0.47 5.59
CA LYS A 190 19.64 -1.61 5.63
C LYS A 190 18.84 -2.85 6.01
N CYS A 191 18.82 -3.83 5.13
CA CYS A 191 18.24 -5.14 5.40
C CYS A 191 19.38 -6.11 5.71
N SER A 192 19.36 -6.74 6.88
CA SER A 192 20.24 -7.87 7.18
C SER A 192 19.42 -9.14 6.97
N TRP A 193 19.90 -10.03 6.10
CA TRP A 193 19.23 -11.29 5.79
C TRP A 193 19.94 -12.44 6.50
N PRO A 194 19.22 -13.35 7.19
CA PRO A 194 19.86 -14.51 7.80
C PRO A 194 20.67 -15.31 6.77
N GLY A 195 21.95 -15.55 7.05
CA GLY A 195 22.87 -16.28 6.16
C GLY A 195 23.64 -15.41 5.14
N TYR A 196 23.41 -14.09 5.12
CA TYR A 196 24.23 -13.14 4.38
C TYR A 196 24.93 -12.25 5.41
N ASP A 197 26.17 -12.62 5.76
CA ASP A 197 26.98 -11.85 6.69
C ASP A 197 27.26 -10.45 6.11
N ASP A 198 27.24 -9.45 7.00
CA ASP A 198 27.26 -8.01 6.74
C ASP A 198 28.57 -7.48 6.07
N GLU A 199 29.36 -8.35 5.44
CA GLU A 199 30.58 -7.99 4.71
C GLU A 199 30.22 -7.38 3.33
N TRP A 200 29.73 -6.14 3.35
CA TRP A 200 29.59 -5.27 2.17
C TRP A 200 30.41 -4.00 2.32
#